data_AF-A0A6N7P898-F1
#
_entry.id   AF-A0A6N7P898-F1
#
_cell.length_a   1.000
_cell.length_b   1.000
_cell.length_c   1.000
_cell.angle_alpha   90.00
_cell.angle_beta   90.00
_cell.angle_gamma   90.00
#
_symmetry.space_group_name_H-M   'P 1'
#
loop_
_entity.id
_entity.type
_entity.pdbx_description
1 polymer ?
#
loop_
_entity_poly.entity_id
_entity_poly.type
_entity_poly.pdbx_seq_one_letter_code
_entity_poly.pdbx_strand_id
1 'polypeptide(L)'
;MASSLIGAVVNPVRNQGLVTNVAVNSTKELVKVKGPGLFLSAEVTKQGGNSDITFVILDIDGQNVVNISIAALFNQGLTSANSYGISVFRSGASLETVTIGFPYPLTFNKLLSLKVTVNEPGVVQILANVITAS
;
A
#
# COMPACT_ATOMS: atom_id res chain seq x y z
N MET A 1 17.40 -15.27 -29.00
CA MET A 1 18.06 -14.76 -27.78
C MET A 1 17.15 -13.74 -27.13
N ALA A 2 16.40 -14.12 -26.10
CA ALA A 2 15.57 -13.21 -25.30
C ALA A 2 15.61 -13.72 -23.85
N SER A 3 16.76 -13.53 -23.21
CA SER A 3 16.99 -13.87 -21.81
C SER A 3 17.81 -12.73 -21.21
N SER A 4 17.20 -11.96 -20.30
CA SER A 4 17.86 -11.18 -19.22
C SER A 4 16.99 -10.08 -18.58
N LEU A 5 15.67 -10.01 -18.81
CA LEU A 5 14.83 -8.99 -18.12
C LEU A 5 14.33 -9.43 -16.72
N ILE A 6 14.78 -10.56 -16.18
CA ILE A 6 14.47 -10.93 -14.79
C ILE A 6 15.18 -9.91 -13.88
N GLY A 7 14.45 -8.88 -13.45
CA GLY A 7 14.94 -7.81 -12.57
C GLY A 7 15.02 -6.41 -13.19
N ALA A 8 14.72 -6.25 -14.48
CA ALA A 8 14.64 -4.93 -15.10
C ALA A 8 13.22 -4.36 -15.01
N VAL A 9 13.12 -3.08 -14.65
CA VAL A 9 11.84 -2.36 -14.64
C VAL A 9 11.46 -2.00 -16.07
N VAL A 10 10.50 -2.72 -16.64
CA VAL A 10 9.98 -2.49 -18.00
C VAL A 10 8.48 -2.26 -17.93
N ASN A 11 7.95 -1.41 -18.81
CA ASN A 11 6.51 -1.12 -18.91
C ASN A 11 5.83 -0.79 -17.56
N PRO A 12 6.30 0.23 -16.81
CA PRO A 12 5.71 0.57 -15.53
C PRO A 12 4.26 1.05 -15.70
N VAL A 13 3.37 0.56 -14.84
CA VAL A 13 1.95 0.91 -14.81
C VAL A 13 1.53 1.30 -13.40
N ARG A 14 0.72 2.35 -13.28
CA ARG A 14 0.06 2.73 -12.03
C ARG A 14 -1.35 2.14 -11.97
N ASN A 15 -1.57 1.26 -11.00
CA ASN A 15 -2.87 0.69 -10.67
C ASN A 15 -3.47 1.47 -9.50
N GLN A 16 -4.71 1.92 -9.64
CA GLN A 16 -5.37 2.77 -8.64
C GLN A 16 -6.65 2.13 -8.13
N GLY A 17 -6.87 2.23 -6.83
CA GLY A 17 -8.10 1.84 -6.14
C GLY A 17 -8.64 2.99 -5.32
N LEU A 18 -9.96 3.15 -5.29
CA LEU A 18 -10.65 4.10 -4.44
C LEU A 18 -11.80 3.39 -3.74
N VAL A 19 -11.92 3.62 -2.44
CA VAL A 19 -13.12 3.26 -1.69
C VAL A 19 -13.62 4.48 -0.92
N THR A 20 -14.93 4.71 -1.00
CA THR A 20 -15.64 5.75 -0.27
C THR A 20 -16.64 5.10 0.68
N ASN A 21 -17.07 5.82 1.73
CA ASN A 21 -18.06 5.32 2.70
C ASN A 21 -17.64 3.98 3.32
N VAL A 22 -16.44 3.94 3.90
CA VAL A 22 -15.87 2.71 4.43
C VAL A 22 -16.53 2.37 5.77
N ALA A 23 -17.12 1.18 5.87
CA ALA A 23 -17.72 0.71 7.12
C ALA A 23 -16.64 0.37 8.16
N VAL A 24 -16.94 0.63 9.42
CA VAL A 24 -16.10 0.20 10.55
C VAL A 24 -16.03 -1.33 10.59
N ASN A 25 -14.87 -1.86 10.98
CA ASN A 25 -14.55 -3.29 11.02
C ASN A 25 -14.70 -3.97 9.66
N SER A 26 -14.34 -3.27 8.58
CA SER A 26 -14.39 -3.81 7.22
C SER A 26 -13.03 -3.83 6.55
N THR A 27 -12.77 -4.91 5.82
CA THR A 27 -11.62 -5.03 4.93
C THR A 27 -12.03 -4.71 3.50
N LYS A 28 -11.23 -3.90 2.81
CA LYS A 28 -11.42 -3.49 1.42
C LYS A 28 -10.16 -3.80 0.61
N GLU A 29 -10.32 -4.55 -0.48
CA GLU A 29 -9.25 -4.72 -1.47
C GLU A 29 -9.25 -3.48 -2.37
N LEU A 30 -8.13 -2.75 -2.40
CA LEU A 30 -7.99 -1.51 -3.16
C LEU A 30 -7.36 -1.79 -4.52
N VAL A 31 -6.30 -2.58 -4.55
CA VAL A 31 -5.61 -2.97 -5.79
C VAL A 31 -5.33 -4.47 -5.77
N LYS A 32 -5.55 -5.11 -6.91
CA LYS A 32 -5.26 -6.52 -7.14
C LYS A 32 -4.67 -6.71 -8.52
N VAL A 33 -3.42 -7.16 -8.60
CA VAL A 33 -2.72 -7.44 -9.85
C VAL A 33 -2.41 -8.94 -9.91
N LYS A 34 -2.86 -9.60 -10.98
CA LYS A 34 -2.64 -11.04 -11.20
C LYS A 34 -1.49 -11.27 -12.17
N GLY A 35 -0.83 -12.41 -12.03
CA GLY A 35 0.28 -12.83 -12.89
C GLY A 35 1.63 -12.43 -12.30
N PRO A 36 2.73 -12.75 -13.01
CA PRO A 36 4.07 -12.36 -12.59
C PRO A 36 4.36 -10.88 -12.87
N GLY A 37 5.20 -10.26 -12.05
CA GLY A 37 5.64 -8.88 -12.24
C GLY A 37 6.56 -8.39 -11.12
N LEU A 38 6.90 -7.10 -11.16
CA LEU A 38 7.66 -6.39 -10.15
C LEU A 38 6.77 -5.38 -9.43
N PHE A 39 6.76 -5.42 -8.11
CA PHE A 39 6.26 -4.36 -7.23
C PHE A 39 7.35 -3.31 -7.04
N LEU A 40 7.04 -2.06 -7.36
CA LEU A 40 7.97 -0.94 -7.24
C LEU A 40 7.66 -0.12 -5.99
N SER A 41 6.41 0.34 -5.88
CA SER A 41 5.95 1.11 -4.74
C SER A 41 4.43 1.10 -4.64
N ALA A 42 3.94 1.49 -3.48
CA ALA A 42 2.56 1.81 -3.22
C ALA A 42 2.42 3.07 -2.38
N GLU A 43 1.27 3.70 -2.51
CA GLU A 43 0.81 4.79 -1.67
C GLU A 43 -0.63 4.50 -1.27
N VAL A 44 -0.97 4.72 0.00
CA VAL A 44 -2.33 4.66 0.53
C VAL A 44 -2.62 5.96 1.25
N THR A 45 -3.60 6.72 0.78
CA THR A 45 -4.06 7.95 1.43
C THR A 45 -5.44 7.71 2.04
N LYS A 46 -5.54 7.86 3.36
CA LYS A 46 -6.78 7.85 4.14
C LYS A 46 -7.21 9.29 4.42
N GLN A 47 -8.49 9.58 4.25
CA GLN A 47 -9.12 10.82 4.70
C GLN A 47 -10.07 10.57 5.87
N GLY A 48 -9.91 11.36 6.93
CA GLY A 48 -10.71 11.25 8.15
C GLY A 48 -10.23 10.12 9.05
N GLY A 49 -11.13 9.65 9.91
CA GLY A 49 -10.77 8.78 11.02
C GLY A 49 -10.49 9.56 12.31
N ASN A 50 -10.56 8.85 13.43
CA ASN A 50 -10.47 9.41 14.77
C ASN A 50 -9.37 8.78 15.62
N SER A 51 -8.86 7.60 15.23
CA SER A 51 -7.91 6.83 16.04
C SER A 51 -6.76 6.22 15.26
N ASP A 52 -6.81 6.30 13.92
CA ASP A 52 -5.80 5.81 12.99
C ASP A 52 -5.57 4.30 13.09
N ILE A 53 -6.56 3.60 13.65
CA ILE A 53 -6.66 2.13 13.67
C ILE A 53 -7.22 1.67 12.32
N THR A 54 -6.55 2.08 11.25
CA THR A 54 -6.73 1.55 9.90
C THR A 54 -5.44 0.84 9.52
N PHE A 55 -5.54 -0.45 9.18
CA PHE A 55 -4.41 -1.28 8.79
C PHE A 55 -4.20 -1.21 7.29
N VAL A 56 -2.95 -0.99 6.87
CA VAL A 56 -2.51 -1.13 5.48
C VAL A 56 -1.86 -2.50 5.33
N ILE A 57 -2.34 -3.27 4.36
CA ILE A 57 -1.96 -4.68 4.17
C ILE A 57 -1.49 -4.89 2.74
N LEU A 58 -0.21 -5.23 2.58
CA LEU A 58 0.38 -5.64 1.30
C LEU A 58 0.68 -7.13 1.34
N ASP A 59 0.03 -7.89 0.46
CA ASP A 59 0.28 -9.30 0.26
C ASP A 59 0.93 -9.54 -1.12
N ILE A 60 2.02 -10.30 -1.14
CA ILE A 60 2.70 -10.77 -2.35
C ILE A 60 2.68 -12.29 -2.36
N ASP A 61 2.09 -12.88 -3.41
CA ASP A 61 1.96 -14.33 -3.59
C ASP A 61 1.33 -15.06 -2.38
N GLY A 62 0.44 -14.36 -1.66
CA GLY A 62 -0.22 -14.86 -0.44
C GLY A 62 0.60 -14.70 0.85
N GLN A 63 1.80 -14.13 0.77
CA GLN A 63 2.63 -13.79 1.92
C GLN A 63 2.40 -12.36 2.36
N ASN A 64 2.30 -12.15 3.67
CA ASN A 64 2.14 -10.82 4.22
C ASN A 64 3.49 -10.10 4.27
N VAL A 65 3.61 -9.01 3.50
CA VAL A 65 4.83 -8.19 3.41
C VAL A 65 4.71 -6.95 4.28
N VAL A 66 3.52 -6.34 4.31
CA VAL A 66 3.18 -5.24 5.21
C VAL A 66 1.84 -5.53 5.85
N ASN A 67 1.75 -5.35 7.16
CA ASN A 67 0.50 -5.31 7.91
C ASN A 67 0.71 -4.45 9.16
N ILE A 68 0.33 -3.18 9.06
CA ILE A 68 0.57 -2.21 10.12
C ILE A 68 -0.53 -1.15 10.12
N SER A 69 -0.91 -0.68 11.31
CA SER A 69 -1.85 0.43 11.44
C SER A 69 -1.17 1.77 11.22
N ILE A 70 -1.93 2.75 10.74
CA ILE A 70 -1.44 4.13 10.58
C ILE A 70 -0.99 4.69 11.94
N ALA A 71 -1.74 4.41 13.01
CA ALA A 71 -1.33 4.74 14.39
C ALA A 71 0.05 4.17 14.75
N ALA A 72 0.31 2.90 14.42
CA ALA A 72 1.59 2.26 14.74
C ALA A 72 2.76 2.89 13.97
N LEU A 73 2.56 3.27 12.69
CA LEU A 73 3.58 3.96 11.91
C LEU A 73 3.98 5.30 12.53
N PHE A 74 3.00 6.08 13.01
CA PHE A 74 3.28 7.33 13.73
C PHE A 74 3.97 7.08 15.07
N ASN A 75 3.52 6.10 15.84
CA ASN A 75 4.12 5.75 17.13
C ASN A 75 5.57 5.26 17.01
N GLN A 76 5.91 4.62 15.90
CA GLN A 76 7.28 4.20 15.58
C GLN A 76 8.13 5.34 15.00
N GLY A 77 7.55 6.50 14.73
CA GLY A 77 8.26 7.64 14.15
C GLY A 77 8.68 7.43 12.70
N LEU A 78 8.02 6.53 11.95
CA LEU A 78 8.33 6.24 10.54
C LEU A 78 7.81 7.34 9.61
N THR A 79 8.22 8.58 9.84
CA THR A 79 7.75 9.79 9.14
C THR A 79 8.72 10.28 8.06
N SER A 80 9.70 9.46 7.73
CA SER A 80 10.70 9.73 6.70
C SER A 80 11.15 8.41 6.06
N ALA A 81 11.83 8.52 4.91
CA ALA A 81 12.40 7.38 4.22
C ALA A 81 13.36 6.62 5.15
N ASN A 82 13.26 5.29 5.14
CA ASN A 82 14.03 4.41 6.01
C ASN A 82 14.30 3.07 5.29
N SER A 83 15.16 2.25 5.89
CA SER A 83 15.56 0.96 5.32
C SER A 83 14.44 -0.08 5.23
N TYR A 84 13.37 0.07 6.00
CA TYR A 84 12.19 -0.80 5.92
C TYR A 84 11.25 -0.44 4.76
N GLY A 85 11.48 0.71 4.11
CA GLY A 85 10.71 1.13 2.94
C GLY A 85 9.26 1.52 3.23
N ILE A 86 8.90 1.81 4.48
CA ILE A 86 7.54 2.22 4.85
C ILE A 86 7.59 3.55 5.56
N SER A 87 6.81 4.53 5.12
CA SER A 87 6.70 5.80 5.85
C SER A 87 5.29 6.37 5.83
N VAL A 88 4.98 7.20 6.82
CA VAL A 88 3.67 7.81 7.02
C VAL A 88 3.77 9.33 7.15
N PHE A 89 2.86 10.04 6.51
CA PHE A 89 2.79 11.49 6.51
C PHE A 89 1.38 11.96 6.86
N ARG A 90 1.30 13.02 7.66
CA ARG A 90 0.06 13.77 7.85
C ARG A 90 0.11 15.04 7.02
N SER A 91 -0.98 15.35 6.34
CA SER A 91 -1.19 16.63 5.71
C SER A 91 -2.50 17.26 6.21
N GLY A 92 -2.79 18.48 5.77
CA GLY A 92 -4.01 19.19 6.16
C GLY A 92 -5.29 18.41 5.82
N ALA A 93 -6.42 18.83 6.41
CA ALA A 93 -7.74 18.23 6.19
C ALA A 93 -7.85 16.73 6.59
N SER A 94 -7.14 16.33 7.64
CA SER A 94 -7.17 14.95 8.19
C SER A 94 -6.78 13.89 7.15
N LEU A 95 -5.75 14.19 6.36
CA LEU A 95 -5.19 13.30 5.36
C LEU A 95 -3.94 12.62 5.89
N GLU A 96 -3.91 11.29 5.77
CA GLU A 96 -2.82 10.45 6.22
C GLU A 96 -2.38 9.56 5.08
N THR A 97 -1.11 9.67 4.70
CA THR A 97 -0.55 8.99 3.54
C THR A 97 0.53 8.03 4.00
N VAL A 98 0.32 6.74 3.73
CA VAL A 98 1.31 5.68 3.90
C VAL A 98 1.97 5.42 2.55
N THR A 99 3.29 5.43 2.52
CA THR A 99 4.07 5.04 1.35
C THR A 99 4.82 3.75 1.65
N ILE A 100 4.88 2.87 0.66
CA ILE A 100 5.59 1.59 0.70
C ILE A 100 6.47 1.53 -0.53
N GLY A 101 7.78 1.46 -0.36
CA GLY A 101 8.75 1.37 -1.44
C GLY A 101 10.08 0.88 -0.89
N PHE A 102 10.50 -0.31 -1.33
CA PHE A 102 11.74 -0.93 -0.88
C PHE A 102 12.92 -0.45 -1.72
N PRO A 103 14.17 -0.57 -1.22
CA PRO A 103 15.37 -0.19 -1.98
C PRO A 103 15.54 -0.92 -3.32
N TYR A 104 14.84 -2.04 -3.51
CA TYR A 104 14.81 -2.83 -4.74
C TYR A 104 13.37 -3.28 -5.04
N PRO A 105 13.01 -3.46 -6.32
CA PRO A 105 11.69 -4.00 -6.69
C PRO A 105 11.49 -5.41 -6.13
N LEU A 106 10.29 -5.71 -5.64
CA LEU A 106 9.93 -7.05 -5.17
C LEU A 106 9.24 -7.83 -6.28
N THR A 107 9.72 -9.04 -6.57
CA THR A 107 9.08 -9.91 -7.56
C THR A 107 7.86 -10.60 -6.98
N PHE A 108 6.76 -10.62 -7.72
CA PHE A 108 5.60 -11.47 -7.46
C PHE A 108 5.35 -12.37 -8.68
N ASN A 109 4.83 -13.58 -8.47
CA ASN A 109 4.67 -14.61 -9.51
C ASN A 109 3.19 -14.89 -9.84
N LYS A 110 2.30 -14.68 -8.88
CA LYS A 110 0.88 -15.06 -8.95
C LYS A 110 -0.02 -13.87 -8.67
N LEU A 111 0.22 -13.17 -7.57
CA LEU A 111 -0.72 -12.16 -7.08
C LEU A 111 -0.02 -11.10 -6.24
N LEU A 112 -0.30 -9.84 -6.55
CA LEU A 112 -0.05 -8.69 -5.69
C LEU A 112 -1.40 -8.14 -5.24
N SER A 113 -1.59 -7.95 -3.94
CA SER A 113 -2.83 -7.39 -3.39
C SER A 113 -2.53 -6.35 -2.32
N LEU A 114 -3.14 -5.19 -2.47
CA LEU A 114 -3.10 -4.10 -1.49
C LEU A 114 -4.51 -3.90 -0.94
N LYS A 115 -4.64 -4.04 0.37
CA LYS A 115 -5.90 -3.99 1.10
C LYS A 115 -5.78 -3.04 2.28
N VAL A 116 -6.94 -2.62 2.78
CA VAL A 116 -7.04 -1.90 4.04
C VAL A 116 -8.10 -2.52 4.93
N THR A 117 -7.84 -2.57 6.23
CA THR A 117 -8.84 -2.93 7.24
C THR A 117 -9.10 -1.72 8.12
N VAL A 118 -10.32 -1.18 8.04
CA VAL A 118 -10.72 0.01 8.78
C VAL A 118 -11.37 -0.40 10.09
N ASN A 119 -10.71 -0.13 11.21
CA ASN A 119 -11.21 -0.38 12.56
C ASN A 119 -11.40 0.94 13.33
N GLU A 120 -11.85 1.98 12.64
CA GLU A 120 -12.14 3.27 13.22
C GLU A 120 -13.36 3.92 12.52
N PRO A 121 -14.17 4.72 13.25
CA PRO A 121 -15.23 5.51 12.64
C PRO A 121 -14.66 6.75 11.93
N GLY A 122 -15.49 7.38 11.09
CA GLY A 122 -15.17 8.69 10.52
C GLY A 122 -14.24 8.69 9.31
N VAL A 123 -13.88 7.52 8.76
CA VAL A 123 -13.13 7.42 7.50
C VAL A 123 -14.04 7.76 6.32
N VAL A 124 -13.70 8.81 5.60
CA VAL A 124 -14.48 9.32 4.47
C VAL A 124 -14.16 8.52 3.20
N GLN A 125 -12.86 8.39 2.92
CA GLN A 125 -12.37 7.70 1.75
C GLN A 125 -10.94 7.19 1.95
N ILE A 126 -10.59 6.19 1.16
CA ILE A 126 -9.23 5.67 1.05
C ILE A 126 -8.89 5.50 -0.42
N LEU A 127 -7.80 6.14 -0.84
CA LEU A 127 -7.21 6.01 -2.16
C LEU A 127 -5.94 5.17 -2.05
N ALA A 128 -5.71 4.26 -2.97
CA ALA A 128 -4.42 3.60 -3.12
C ALA A 128 -3.90 3.65 -4.55
N ASN A 129 -2.59 3.80 -4.67
CA ASN A 129 -1.85 3.69 -5.91
C ASN A 129 -0.79 2.61 -5.73
N VAL A 130 -0.60 1.76 -6.75
CA VAL A 130 0.46 0.75 -6.79
C VAL A 130 1.15 0.83 -8.14
N ILE A 131 2.47 0.97 -8.13
CA ILE A 131 3.28 0.95 -9.35
C ILE A 131 3.85 -0.45 -9.52
N THR A 132 3.56 -1.06 -10.66
CA THR A 132 4.08 -2.39 -11.05
C THR A 132 4.79 -2.32 -12.40
N ALA A 133 5.63 -3.30 -12.70
CA ALA A 133 6.31 -3.46 -13.99
C ALA A 133 6.30 -4.93 -14.45
N SER A 134 6.40 -5.15 -15.76
CA SER A 134 6.37 -6.49 -16.40
C SER A 134 7.06 -6.51 -17.76
#